data_AF-A0A6L6XS11-F1
#
_entry.id   AF-A0A6L6XS11-F1
#
_cell.length_a   1.000
_cell.length_b   1.000
_cell.length_c   1.000
_cell.angle_alpha   90.00
_cell.angle_beta   90.00
_cell.angle_gamma   90.00
#
_symmetry.space_group_name_H-M   'P 1'
#
loop_
_entity.id
_entity.type
_entity.pdbx_description
1 polymer ?
#
loop_
_entity_poly.entity_id
_entity_poly.type
_entity_poly.pdbx_seq_one_letter_code
_entity_poly.pdbx_strand_id
1 'polypeptide(L)'
;MPTELSLAAHLEGLREALLALVRYADRAGLDAPVPTCPGWVVRDLVAHTGQAHRSTAAALRGEGPVEAGDVDGDPMEWLRDGAIELVEAITRAPQGFLARRACHLTTLRAVDALSAALGRRPEPGETWVGPDLAVDGIDEMLTGLATGPTSRLRTAEEAVLLVAADDVLDWWLVRVGPRPAVARRGSGPRPEVPVADWVLAGSAVWLYLALWDRAARPMSPDRWPGPPHAGWSSA
;
A
#
# COMPACT_ATOMS: atom_id res chain seq x y z
N MET A 1 5.19 -7.04 -13.65
CA MET A 1 3.73 -7.14 -13.43
C MET A 1 3.09 -5.98 -14.16
N PRO A 2 2.29 -6.24 -15.20
CA PRO A 2 1.63 -5.18 -15.95
C PRO A 2 0.68 -4.39 -15.02
N THR A 3 0.56 -3.10 -15.28
CA THR A 3 -0.39 -2.19 -14.64
C THR A 3 -1.23 -1.58 -15.76
N GLU A 4 -2.49 -1.27 -15.47
CA GLU A 4 -3.36 -0.53 -16.39
C GLU A 4 -3.22 0.99 -16.20
N LEU A 5 -2.65 1.43 -15.08
CA LEU A 5 -2.35 2.83 -14.83
C LEU A 5 -1.05 3.23 -15.53
N SER A 6 -1.08 4.42 -16.14
CA SER A 6 0.11 5.01 -16.74
C SER A 6 1.07 5.55 -15.67
N LEU A 7 2.33 5.73 -16.03
CA LEU A 7 3.31 6.42 -15.17
C LEU A 7 2.78 7.79 -14.69
N ALA A 8 2.12 8.54 -15.57
CA ALA A 8 1.53 9.84 -15.23
C ALA A 8 0.44 9.70 -14.16
N ALA A 9 -0.39 8.66 -14.24
CA ALA A 9 -1.40 8.37 -13.21
C ALA A 9 -0.76 7.99 -11.86
N HIS A 10 0.36 7.25 -11.86
CA HIS A 10 1.09 6.96 -10.62
C HIS A 10 1.72 8.21 -10.00
N LEU A 11 2.28 9.11 -10.82
CA LEU A 11 2.83 10.39 -10.35
C LEU A 11 1.72 11.32 -9.81
N GLU A 12 0.56 11.32 -10.46
CA GLU A 12 -0.64 12.02 -10.01
C GLU A 12 -1.09 11.52 -8.63
N GLY A 13 -1.29 10.21 -8.49
CA GLY A 13 -1.69 9.59 -7.23
C GLY A 13 -0.67 9.79 -6.11
N LEU A 14 0.63 9.75 -6.42
CA LEU A 14 1.70 10.07 -5.46
C LEU A 14 1.58 11.52 -4.97
N ARG A 15 1.32 12.48 -5.88
CA ARG A 15 1.14 13.88 -5.49
C ARG A 15 -0.09 14.07 -4.61
N GLU A 16 -1.24 13.49 -4.98
CA GLU A 16 -2.47 13.57 -4.17
C GLU A 16 -2.25 12.97 -2.78
N ALA A 17 -1.59 11.81 -2.71
CA ALA A 17 -1.22 11.16 -1.46
C ALA A 17 -0.29 12.04 -0.60
N LEU A 18 0.72 12.69 -1.19
CA LEU A 18 1.59 13.59 -0.45
C LEU A 18 0.83 14.80 0.13
N LEU A 19 -0.06 15.40 -0.67
CA LEU A 19 -0.91 16.50 -0.21
C LEU A 19 -1.84 16.07 0.92
N ALA A 20 -2.39 14.85 0.84
CA ALA A 20 -3.18 14.26 1.91
C ALA A 20 -2.34 13.98 3.16
N LEU A 21 -1.15 13.39 3.02
CA LEU A 21 -0.23 13.12 4.12
C LEU A 21 0.11 14.39 4.89
N VAL A 22 0.53 15.44 4.18
CA VAL A 22 0.87 16.73 4.81
C VAL A 22 -0.33 17.30 5.57
N ARG A 23 -1.52 17.29 4.95
CA ARG A 23 -2.76 17.80 5.56
C ARG A 23 -3.15 17.05 6.82
N TYR A 24 -3.09 15.72 6.80
CA TYR A 24 -3.51 14.92 7.95
C TYR A 24 -2.47 14.89 9.06
N ALA A 25 -1.18 14.92 8.71
CA ALA A 25 -0.10 15.09 9.69
C ALA A 25 -0.22 16.42 10.44
N ASP A 26 -0.46 17.53 9.71
CA ASP A 26 -0.68 18.86 10.31
C ASP A 26 -1.93 18.87 11.20
N ARG A 27 -3.05 18.32 10.72
CA ARG A 27 -4.30 18.23 11.47
C ARG A 27 -4.17 17.40 12.75
N ALA A 28 -3.41 16.31 12.72
CA ALA A 28 -3.21 15.44 13.87
C ALA A 28 -2.25 16.07 14.89
N GLY A 29 -1.20 16.74 14.40
CA GLY A 29 -0.05 17.18 15.19
C GLY A 29 1.02 16.10 15.28
N LEU A 30 2.30 16.50 15.32
CA LEU A 30 3.45 15.60 15.23
C LEU A 30 3.55 14.57 16.38
N ASP A 31 3.00 14.89 17.54
CA ASP A 31 3.06 14.02 18.72
C ASP A 31 1.81 13.13 18.87
N ALA A 32 0.87 13.19 17.91
CA ALA A 32 -0.32 12.35 17.93
C ALA A 32 0.02 10.89 17.64
N PRO A 33 -0.57 9.92 18.35
CA PRO A 33 -0.36 8.50 18.08
C PRO A 33 -0.96 8.11 16.72
N VAL A 34 -0.36 7.10 16.08
CA VAL A 34 -0.82 6.57 14.78
C VAL A 34 -1.49 5.20 14.99
N PRO A 35 -2.84 5.09 14.99
CA PRO A 35 -3.54 3.83 15.26
C PRO A 35 -3.17 2.64 14.37
N THR A 36 -2.73 2.88 13.13
CA THR A 36 -2.28 1.82 12.20
C THR A 36 -0.80 1.44 12.37
N CYS A 37 -0.04 2.19 13.16
CA CYS A 37 1.37 1.96 13.48
C CYS A 37 1.57 2.01 15.01
N PRO A 38 1.21 0.93 15.74
CA PRO A 38 1.32 0.92 17.20
C PRO A 38 2.73 1.29 17.69
N GLY A 39 2.80 2.23 18.63
CA GLY A 39 4.05 2.75 19.18
C GLY A 39 4.65 3.94 18.43
N TRP A 40 4.10 4.31 17.27
CA TRP A 40 4.54 5.48 16.51
C TRP A 40 3.68 6.70 16.82
N VAL A 41 4.30 7.87 16.75
CA VAL A 41 3.63 9.16 16.57
C VAL A 41 3.76 9.65 15.13
N VAL A 42 3.00 10.70 14.76
CA VAL A 42 3.03 11.28 13.42
C VAL A 42 4.45 11.71 13.01
N ARG A 43 5.28 12.17 13.94
CA ARG A 43 6.69 12.49 13.69
C ARG A 43 7.46 11.29 13.12
N ASP A 44 7.30 10.10 13.70
CA ASP A 44 7.97 8.88 13.25
C ASP A 44 7.49 8.49 11.86
N LEU A 45 6.16 8.59 11.63
CA LEU A 45 5.55 8.32 10.33
C LEU A 45 6.11 9.23 9.23
N VAL A 46 6.22 10.53 9.50
CA VAL A 46 6.73 11.54 8.57
C VAL A 46 8.22 11.33 8.31
N ALA A 47 9.02 11.11 9.35
CA ALA A 47 10.45 10.84 9.27
C ALA A 47 10.74 9.61 8.41
N HIS A 48 10.07 8.49 8.72
CA HIS A 48 10.20 7.24 7.99
C HIS A 48 9.78 7.39 6.52
N THR A 49 8.69 8.09 6.25
CA THR A 49 8.22 8.29 4.88
C THR A 49 9.21 9.11 4.05
N GLY A 50 9.79 10.17 4.62
CA GLY A 50 10.87 10.93 3.98
C GLY A 50 12.10 10.08 3.68
N GLN A 51 12.52 9.21 4.63
CA GLN A 51 13.62 8.27 4.42
C GLN A 51 13.32 7.26 3.31
N ALA A 52 12.09 6.72 3.25
CA ALA A 52 11.67 5.79 2.21
C ALA A 52 11.69 6.44 0.82
N HIS A 53 11.30 7.72 0.71
CA HIS A 53 11.39 8.47 -0.54
C HIS A 53 12.84 8.61 -1.00
N ARG A 54 13.75 9.04 -0.13
CA ARG A 54 15.19 9.13 -0.41
C ARG A 54 15.81 7.80 -0.82
N SER A 55 15.48 6.74 -0.09
CA SER A 55 15.99 5.39 -0.39
C SER A 55 15.54 4.91 -1.76
N THR A 56 14.28 5.17 -2.13
CA THR A 56 13.75 4.84 -3.46
C THR A 56 14.38 5.70 -4.55
N ALA A 57 14.60 6.99 -4.29
CA ALA A 57 15.26 7.91 -5.21
C ALA A 57 16.71 7.49 -5.48
N ALA A 58 17.46 7.10 -4.45
CA ALA A 58 18.82 6.58 -4.58
C ALA A 58 18.85 5.27 -5.41
N ALA A 59 17.94 4.34 -5.14
CA ALA A 59 17.82 3.11 -5.93
C ALA A 59 17.54 3.39 -7.42
N LEU A 60 16.70 4.37 -7.74
CA LEU A 60 16.43 4.81 -9.11
C LEU A 60 17.67 5.42 -9.80
N ARG A 61 18.55 6.07 -9.03
CA ARG A 61 19.83 6.61 -9.50
C ARG A 61 20.95 5.56 -9.58
N GLY A 62 20.69 4.32 -9.13
CA GLY A 62 21.70 3.26 -9.07
C GLY A 62 22.72 3.46 -7.94
N GLU A 63 22.35 4.22 -6.91
CA GLU A 63 23.18 4.49 -5.73
C GLU A 63 23.04 3.35 -4.70
N GLY A 64 23.98 3.32 -3.74
CA GLY A 64 23.93 2.37 -2.61
C GLY A 64 22.79 2.67 -1.62
N PRO A 65 22.60 1.78 -0.62
CA PRO A 65 21.60 2.00 0.43
C PRO A 65 21.80 3.36 1.10
N VAL A 66 20.69 4.09 1.29
CA VAL A 66 20.70 5.32 2.09
C VAL A 66 20.50 4.90 3.53
N GLU A 67 21.50 5.15 4.37
CA GLU A 67 21.39 4.94 5.81
C GLU A 67 20.23 5.75 6.37
N ALA A 68 19.56 5.22 7.40
CA ALA A 68 18.55 5.97 8.11
C ALA A 68 19.23 7.18 8.77
N GLY A 69 18.93 8.37 8.26
CA GLY A 69 19.43 9.62 8.84
C GLY A 69 18.52 10.10 9.96
N ASP A 70 19.10 10.77 10.95
CA ASP A 70 18.32 11.62 11.84
C ASP A 70 17.65 12.72 11.01
N VAL A 71 16.39 13.02 11.33
CA VAL A 71 15.71 14.19 10.74
C VAL A 71 16.39 15.44 11.29
N ASP A 72 17.23 16.07 10.49
CA ASP A 72 17.78 17.38 10.79
C ASP A 72 16.73 18.46 10.45
N GLY A 73 16.31 19.25 11.43
CA GLY A 73 15.31 20.31 11.23
C GLY A 73 13.84 19.86 11.32
N ASP A 74 12.97 20.46 10.49
CA ASP A 74 11.52 20.21 10.49
C ASP A 74 11.17 18.88 9.79
N PRO A 75 10.54 17.90 10.47
CA PRO A 75 10.08 16.66 9.85
C PRO A 75 9.18 16.88 8.63
N MET A 76 8.36 17.94 8.62
CA MET A 76 7.48 18.22 7.50
C MET A 76 8.24 18.73 6.28
N GLU A 77 9.33 19.48 6.47
CA GLU A 77 10.26 19.87 5.39
C GLU A 77 10.99 18.64 4.87
N TRP A 78 11.55 17.82 5.77
CA TRP A 78 12.22 16.54 5.45
C TRP A 78 11.37 15.63 4.56
N LEU A 79 10.07 15.49 4.86
CA LEU A 79 9.13 14.71 4.04
C LEU A 79 8.96 15.30 2.64
N ARG A 80 8.74 16.62 2.53
CA ARG A 80 8.49 17.30 1.25
C ARG A 80 9.71 17.20 0.35
N ASP A 81 10.90 17.45 0.90
CA ASP A 81 12.15 17.36 0.15
C ASP A 81 12.40 15.94 -0.36
N GLY A 82 12.16 14.93 0.48
CA GLY A 82 12.27 13.53 0.07
C GLY A 82 11.32 13.20 -1.09
N ALA A 83 10.09 13.71 -1.05
CA ALA A 83 9.14 13.51 -2.13
C ALA A 83 9.56 14.23 -3.43
N ILE A 84 10.15 15.42 -3.34
CA ILE A 84 10.73 16.13 -4.50
C ILE A 84 11.84 15.27 -5.13
N GLU A 85 12.80 14.80 -4.33
CA GLU A 85 13.89 13.94 -4.79
C GLU A 85 13.37 12.67 -5.49
N LEU A 86 12.35 12.04 -4.92
CA LEU A 86 11.72 10.84 -5.48
C LEU A 86 11.04 11.12 -6.83
N VAL A 87 10.23 12.18 -6.92
CA VAL A 87 9.55 12.55 -8.17
C VAL A 87 10.56 12.91 -9.26
N GLU A 88 11.62 13.65 -8.91
CA GLU A 88 12.71 13.93 -9.85
C GLU A 88 13.38 12.65 -10.35
N ALA A 89 13.70 11.72 -9.45
CA ALA A 89 14.35 10.46 -9.80
C ALA A 89 13.46 9.60 -10.72
N ILE A 90 12.15 9.48 -10.41
CA ILE A 90 11.19 8.76 -11.25
C ILE A 90 11.09 9.41 -12.63
N THR A 91 11.05 10.74 -12.70
CA THR A 91 10.89 11.47 -13.96
C THR A 91 12.13 11.34 -14.84
N ARG A 92 13.34 11.35 -14.26
CA ARG A 92 14.60 11.20 -15.01
C ARG A 92 14.83 9.77 -15.49
N ALA A 93 14.49 8.77 -14.69
CA ALA A 93 14.68 7.36 -15.01
C ALA A 93 13.42 6.54 -14.71
N PRO A 94 12.38 6.60 -15.58
CA PRO A 94 11.12 5.94 -15.32
C PRO A 94 11.24 4.43 -15.18
N GLN A 95 10.96 3.94 -13.97
CA GLN A 95 10.77 2.53 -13.70
C GLN A 95 9.34 2.32 -13.22
N GLY A 96 8.47 1.81 -14.10
CA GLY A 96 7.02 1.71 -13.83
C GLY A 96 6.69 0.95 -12.53
N PHE A 97 7.43 -0.10 -12.20
CA PHE A 97 7.26 -0.81 -10.94
C PHE A 97 7.58 0.06 -9.71
N LEU A 98 8.69 0.80 -9.71
CA LEU A 98 9.07 1.66 -8.58
C LEU A 98 8.14 2.87 -8.47
N ALA A 99 7.67 3.43 -9.58
CA ALA A 99 6.68 4.51 -9.57
C ALA A 99 5.34 4.05 -8.98
N ARG A 100 4.85 2.87 -9.41
CA ARG A 100 3.66 2.23 -8.83
C ARG A 100 3.84 1.97 -7.33
N ARG A 101 5.00 1.41 -6.94
CA ARG A 101 5.33 1.14 -5.54
C ARG A 101 5.33 2.40 -4.69
N ALA A 102 6.00 3.44 -5.17
CA ALA A 102 6.07 4.73 -4.51
C ALA A 102 4.69 5.36 -4.33
N CYS A 103 3.83 5.32 -5.35
CA CYS A 103 2.46 5.81 -5.28
C CYS A 103 1.65 5.12 -4.19
N HIS A 104 1.61 3.79 -4.17
CA HIS A 104 0.84 3.04 -3.17
C HIS A 104 1.41 3.17 -1.75
N LEU A 105 2.74 3.14 -1.59
CA LEU A 105 3.34 3.35 -0.28
C LEU A 105 3.02 4.74 0.27
N THR A 106 3.15 5.79 -0.53
CA THR A 106 2.80 7.16 -0.13
C THR A 106 1.32 7.27 0.22
N THR A 107 0.45 6.64 -0.58
CA THR A 107 -1.00 6.57 -0.33
C THR A 107 -1.30 5.95 1.03
N LEU A 108 -0.67 4.81 1.34
CA LEU A 108 -0.86 4.13 2.63
C LEU A 108 -0.32 4.94 3.80
N ARG A 109 0.82 5.63 3.65
CA ARG A 109 1.34 6.53 4.69
C ARG A 109 0.40 7.72 4.94
N ALA A 110 -0.21 8.26 3.89
CA ALA A 110 -1.22 9.30 4.00
C ALA A 110 -2.49 8.81 4.71
N VAL A 111 -2.89 7.54 4.49
CA VAL A 111 -3.97 6.87 5.23
C VAL A 111 -3.59 6.67 6.70
N ASP A 112 -2.33 6.32 6.98
CA ASP A 112 -1.82 6.19 8.35
C ASP A 112 -1.91 7.55 9.08
N ALA A 113 -1.55 8.67 8.42
CA ALA A 113 -1.72 10.01 8.98
C ALA A 113 -3.20 10.41 9.16
N LEU A 114 -4.08 10.04 8.23
CA LEU A 114 -5.52 10.20 8.40
C LEU A 114 -6.01 9.46 9.65
N SER A 115 -5.49 8.26 9.91
CA SER A 115 -5.86 7.49 11.10
C SER A 115 -5.47 8.22 12.39
N ALA A 116 -4.31 8.89 12.41
CA ALA A 116 -3.89 9.73 13.53
C ALA A 116 -4.83 10.93 13.71
N ALA A 117 -5.20 11.60 12.61
CA ALA A 117 -6.12 12.74 12.64
C ALA A 117 -7.55 12.37 13.07
N LEU A 118 -7.96 11.10 12.89
CA LEU A 118 -9.23 10.57 13.34
C LEU A 118 -9.17 9.92 14.73
N GLY A 119 -7.99 9.57 15.22
CA GLY A 119 -7.79 8.74 16.41
C GLY A 119 -8.28 7.29 16.25
N ARG A 120 -8.56 6.85 15.02
CA ARG A 120 -9.01 5.50 14.66
C ARG A 120 -8.68 5.19 13.20
N ARG A 121 -8.77 3.91 12.83
CA ARG A 121 -8.68 3.49 11.42
C ARG A 121 -9.82 4.13 10.60
N PRO A 122 -9.56 4.56 9.35
CA PRO A 122 -10.56 5.21 8.49
C PRO A 122 -11.49 4.20 7.82
N GLU A 123 -12.71 4.66 7.55
CA GLU A 123 -13.65 4.04 6.63
C GLU A 123 -13.32 4.42 5.18
N PRO A 124 -13.69 3.61 4.16
CA PRO A 124 -13.35 3.88 2.75
C PRO A 124 -13.74 5.28 2.28
N GLY A 125 -14.94 5.75 2.66
CA GLY A 125 -15.48 7.06 2.28
C GLY A 125 -14.83 8.26 2.97
N GLU A 126 -13.93 8.04 3.94
CA GLU A 126 -13.16 9.09 4.60
C GLU A 126 -11.81 9.35 3.90
N THR A 127 -11.46 8.52 2.92
CA THR A 127 -10.22 8.63 2.14
C THR A 127 -10.47 9.34 0.80
N TRP A 128 -9.40 9.84 0.17
CA TRP A 128 -9.44 10.38 -1.20
C TRP A 128 -9.21 9.31 -2.26
N VAL A 129 -8.98 8.05 -1.86
CA VAL A 129 -8.60 6.97 -2.76
C VAL A 129 -9.75 6.61 -3.68
N GLY A 130 -9.56 6.77 -4.99
CA GLY A 130 -10.52 6.35 -6.01
C GLY A 130 -10.44 4.85 -6.33
N PRO A 131 -11.50 4.28 -6.95
CA PRO A 131 -11.56 2.86 -7.29
C PRO A 131 -10.42 2.41 -8.21
N ASP A 132 -10.02 3.21 -9.20
CA ASP A 132 -8.95 2.84 -10.14
C ASP A 132 -7.60 2.64 -9.43
N LEU A 133 -7.24 3.55 -8.52
CA LEU A 133 -6.02 3.44 -7.71
C LEU A 133 -6.12 2.26 -6.75
N ALA A 134 -7.29 2.03 -6.17
CA ALA A 134 -7.52 0.89 -5.28
C ALA A 134 -7.36 -0.45 -6.02
N VAL A 135 -7.94 -0.59 -7.23
CA VAL A 135 -7.79 -1.77 -8.09
C VAL A 135 -6.32 -2.01 -8.43
N ASP A 136 -5.58 -0.97 -8.83
CA ASP A 136 -4.14 -1.08 -9.10
C ASP A 136 -3.36 -1.50 -7.83
N GLY A 137 -3.74 -0.99 -6.66
CA GLY A 137 -3.10 -1.35 -5.40
C GLY A 137 -3.40 -2.77 -4.91
N ILE A 138 -4.62 -3.26 -5.17
CA ILE A 138 -5.00 -4.67 -4.92
C ILE A 138 -4.19 -5.57 -5.83
N ASP A 139 -4.12 -5.24 -7.13
CA ASP A 139 -3.33 -6.00 -8.09
C ASP A 139 -1.85 -6.00 -7.72
N GLU A 140 -1.29 -4.88 -7.25
CA GLU A 140 0.10 -4.79 -6.79
C GLU A 140 0.40 -5.77 -5.65
N MET A 141 -0.48 -5.76 -4.66
CA MET A 141 -0.37 -6.67 -3.52
C MET A 141 -0.49 -8.13 -3.97
N LEU A 142 -1.54 -8.48 -4.71
CA LEU A 142 -1.90 -9.87 -4.94
C LEU A 142 -1.08 -10.53 -6.06
N THR A 143 -0.76 -9.82 -7.14
CA THR A 143 -0.06 -10.39 -8.29
C THR A 143 1.44 -10.07 -8.31
N GLY A 144 1.89 -9.19 -7.41
CA GLY A 144 3.28 -8.77 -7.27
C GLY A 144 3.91 -9.18 -5.95
N LEU A 145 3.42 -8.62 -4.83
CA LEU A 145 4.05 -8.83 -3.53
C LEU A 145 3.76 -10.23 -2.96
N ALA A 146 2.51 -10.68 -3.05
CA ALA A 146 2.07 -11.95 -2.51
C ALA A 146 2.61 -13.16 -3.29
N THR A 147 2.96 -12.98 -4.56
CA THR A 147 3.49 -14.01 -5.47
C THR A 147 4.98 -13.83 -5.76
N GLY A 148 5.58 -12.72 -5.31
CA GLY A 148 6.95 -12.36 -5.62
C GLY A 148 8.00 -13.26 -4.94
N PRO A 149 9.27 -13.19 -5.38
CA PRO A 149 10.34 -14.06 -4.89
C PRO A 149 10.59 -14.00 -3.37
N THR A 150 10.30 -12.85 -2.75
CA THR A 150 10.46 -12.62 -1.31
C THR A 150 9.21 -12.95 -0.48
N SER A 151 8.11 -13.36 -1.14
CA SER A 151 6.85 -13.66 -0.47
C SER A 151 6.93 -14.91 0.40
N ARG A 152 6.48 -14.75 1.64
CA ARG A 152 6.33 -15.83 2.63
C ARG A 152 4.90 -16.37 2.73
N LEU A 153 3.97 -15.91 1.89
CA LEU A 153 2.58 -16.37 1.89
C LEU A 153 2.50 -17.85 1.53
N ARG A 154 2.31 -18.72 2.51
CA ARG A 154 2.24 -20.18 2.38
C ARG A 154 1.21 -20.76 3.34
N THR A 155 0.64 -21.90 2.96
CA THR A 155 -0.25 -22.71 3.80
C THR A 155 0.18 -24.18 3.73
N ALA A 156 -0.19 -24.98 4.73
CA ALA A 156 0.12 -26.41 4.73
C ALA A 156 -0.66 -27.18 3.65
N GLU A 157 -1.92 -26.79 3.42
CA GLU A 157 -2.80 -27.35 2.41
C GLU A 157 -3.02 -26.35 1.28
N GLU A 158 -3.34 -26.85 0.09
CA GLU A 158 -3.72 -26.02 -1.06
C GLU A 158 -5.05 -25.34 -0.75
N ALA A 159 -5.11 -24.02 -0.94
CA ALA A 159 -6.28 -23.21 -0.67
C ALA A 159 -6.43 -22.09 -1.72
N VAL A 160 -7.66 -21.61 -1.88
CA VAL A 160 -8.04 -20.60 -2.86
C VAL A 160 -8.70 -19.40 -2.19
N LEU A 161 -8.10 -18.22 -2.39
CA LEU A 161 -8.71 -16.93 -2.08
C LEU A 161 -9.28 -16.32 -3.36
N LEU A 162 -10.54 -15.93 -3.30
CA LEU A 162 -11.16 -15.02 -4.26
C LEU A 162 -11.27 -13.62 -3.63
N VAL A 163 -10.67 -12.63 -4.26
CA VAL A 163 -10.89 -11.21 -3.96
C VAL A 163 -11.72 -10.62 -5.08
N ALA A 164 -12.87 -10.04 -4.77
CA ALA A 164 -13.74 -9.46 -5.78
C ALA A 164 -14.44 -8.21 -5.24
N ALA A 165 -14.21 -7.10 -5.92
CA ALA A 165 -14.91 -5.87 -5.60
C ALA A 165 -16.40 -5.95 -5.99
N ASP A 166 -17.23 -5.13 -5.35
CA ASP A 166 -18.67 -5.02 -5.66
C ASP A 166 -19.03 -3.78 -6.50
N ASP A 167 -18.11 -2.81 -6.57
CA ASP A 167 -18.26 -1.53 -7.26
C ASP A 167 -17.43 -1.42 -8.55
N VAL A 168 -16.63 -2.45 -8.87
CA VAL A 168 -15.91 -2.63 -10.14
C VAL A 168 -16.01 -4.07 -10.62
N LEU A 169 -15.64 -4.33 -11.88
CA LEU A 169 -15.74 -5.65 -12.50
C LEU A 169 -14.55 -6.58 -12.20
N ASP A 170 -13.52 -6.06 -11.52
CA ASP A 170 -12.28 -6.75 -11.24
C ASP A 170 -12.38 -7.80 -10.13
N TRP A 171 -11.68 -8.90 -10.37
CA TRP A 171 -11.48 -9.96 -9.38
C TRP A 171 -10.09 -10.58 -9.49
N TRP A 172 -9.62 -11.15 -8.39
CA TRP A 172 -8.36 -11.85 -8.28
C TRP A 172 -8.58 -13.22 -7.64
N LEU A 173 -7.99 -14.24 -8.25
CA LEU A 173 -7.94 -15.59 -7.71
C LEU A 173 -6.50 -15.89 -7.30
N VAL A 174 -6.28 -16.11 -6.01
CA VAL A 174 -4.97 -16.45 -5.44
C VAL A 174 -5.00 -17.89 -4.96
N ARG A 175 -4.12 -18.73 -5.48
CA ARG A 175 -3.87 -20.08 -4.98
C ARG A 175 -2.67 -20.04 -4.06
N VAL A 176 -2.85 -20.50 -2.83
CA VAL A 176 -1.82 -20.56 -1.80
C VAL A 176 -1.68 -22.01 -1.35
N GLY A 177 -0.46 -22.44 -1.12
CA GLY A 177 -0.14 -23.79 -0.65
C GLY A 177 1.27 -23.84 -0.10
N PRO A 178 1.89 -25.02 -0.04
CA PRO A 178 3.30 -25.17 0.35
C PRO A 178 4.28 -24.49 -0.62
N ARG A 179 3.84 -24.23 -1.85
CA ARG A 179 4.61 -23.59 -2.93
C ARG A 179 4.32 -22.09 -3.01
N PRO A 180 5.19 -21.30 -3.69
CA PRO A 180 4.90 -19.90 -4.00
C PRO A 180 3.48 -19.72 -4.55
N ALA A 181 2.77 -18.75 -3.96
CA ALA A 181 1.41 -18.44 -4.37
C ALA A 181 1.38 -18.04 -5.84
N VAL A 182 0.28 -18.37 -6.51
CA VAL A 182 0.01 -17.92 -7.88
C VAL A 182 -1.30 -17.16 -7.91
N ALA A 183 -1.30 -16.01 -8.56
CA ALA A 183 -2.46 -15.14 -8.65
C ALA A 183 -2.86 -14.93 -10.10
N ARG A 184 -4.17 -14.80 -10.33
CA ARG A 184 -4.76 -14.46 -11.62
C ARG A 184 -5.78 -13.35 -11.43
N ARG A 185 -5.57 -12.22 -12.09
CA ARG A 185 -6.58 -11.17 -12.25
C ARG A 185 -7.52 -11.50 -13.40
N GLY A 186 -8.77 -11.06 -13.30
CA GLY A 186 -9.69 -11.00 -14.43
C GLY A 186 -10.77 -9.92 -14.21
N SER A 187 -11.57 -9.71 -15.23
CA SER A 187 -12.65 -8.70 -15.24
C SER A 187 -13.93 -9.32 -15.80
N GLY A 188 -15.08 -8.86 -15.32
CA GLY A 188 -16.40 -9.33 -15.73
C GLY A 188 -16.90 -10.48 -14.85
N PRO A 189 -17.65 -11.46 -15.40
CA PRO A 189 -18.17 -12.57 -14.61
C PRO A 189 -17.06 -13.28 -13.83
N ARG A 190 -17.30 -13.48 -12.53
CA ARG A 190 -16.37 -14.20 -11.66
C ARG A 190 -16.24 -15.64 -12.20
N PRO A 191 -15.03 -16.23 -12.17
CA PRO A 191 -14.87 -17.62 -12.57
C PRO A 191 -15.70 -18.50 -11.65
N GLU A 192 -16.33 -19.53 -12.20
CA GLU A 192 -16.86 -20.62 -11.38
C GLU A 192 -15.68 -21.31 -10.70
N VAL A 193 -15.52 -21.04 -9.41
CA VAL A 193 -14.56 -21.74 -8.55
C VAL A 193 -15.38 -22.73 -7.73
N PRO A 194 -15.21 -24.06 -7.90
CA PRO A 194 -16.10 -25.04 -7.30
C PRO A 194 -16.28 -24.89 -5.79
N VAL A 195 -15.21 -24.48 -5.08
CA VAL A 195 -15.23 -23.97 -3.70
C VAL A 195 -14.02 -23.03 -3.55
N ALA A 196 -14.22 -21.74 -3.30
CA ALA A 196 -13.15 -20.90 -2.78
C ALA A 196 -13.12 -21.08 -1.26
N ASP A 197 -11.95 -21.37 -0.69
CA ASP A 197 -11.78 -21.47 0.76
C ASP A 197 -12.06 -20.13 1.44
N TRP A 198 -11.76 -19.03 0.74
CA TRP A 198 -12.04 -17.66 1.18
C TRP A 198 -12.58 -16.78 0.07
N VAL A 199 -13.51 -15.91 0.44
CA VAL A 199 -14.03 -14.85 -0.42
C VAL A 199 -13.92 -13.52 0.34
N LEU A 200 -13.14 -12.59 -0.20
CA LEU A 200 -13.10 -11.21 0.25
C LEU A 200 -13.88 -10.36 -0.75
N ALA A 201 -14.94 -9.72 -0.26
CA ALA A 201 -15.81 -8.86 -1.04
C ALA A 201 -16.14 -7.56 -0.30
N GLY A 202 -16.30 -6.49 -1.06
CA GLY A 202 -16.59 -5.14 -0.61
C GLY A 202 -16.16 -4.15 -1.70
N SER A 203 -16.21 -2.85 -1.42
CA SER A 203 -15.73 -1.86 -2.39
C SER A 203 -14.24 -2.03 -2.67
N ALA A 204 -13.79 -1.63 -3.86
CA ALA A 204 -12.37 -1.68 -4.23
C ALA A 204 -11.51 -0.94 -3.19
N VAL A 205 -11.96 0.23 -2.73
CA VAL A 205 -11.26 1.02 -1.71
C VAL A 205 -11.19 0.27 -0.39
N TRP A 206 -12.28 -0.35 0.06
CA TRP A 206 -12.25 -1.15 1.30
C TRP A 206 -11.28 -2.33 1.18
N LEU A 207 -11.33 -3.08 0.07
CA LEU A 207 -10.46 -4.23 -0.17
C LEU A 207 -8.99 -3.82 -0.21
N TYR A 208 -8.67 -2.71 -0.88
CA TYR A 208 -7.33 -2.13 -0.87
C TYR A 208 -6.86 -1.84 0.56
N LEU A 209 -7.63 -1.07 1.33
CA LEU A 209 -7.27 -0.76 2.72
C LEU A 209 -7.17 -2.01 3.60
N ALA A 210 -8.06 -2.99 3.42
CA ALA A 210 -8.11 -4.21 4.22
C ALA A 210 -6.91 -5.13 3.94
N LEU A 211 -6.52 -5.31 2.68
CA LEU A 211 -5.33 -6.10 2.31
C LEU A 211 -4.03 -5.52 2.86
N TRP A 212 -4.01 -4.22 3.12
CA TRP A 212 -2.89 -3.52 3.73
C TRP A 212 -3.02 -3.32 5.25
N ASP A 213 -4.03 -3.90 5.90
CA ASP A 213 -4.32 -3.72 7.34
C ASP A 213 -4.54 -2.26 7.78
N ARG A 214 -5.21 -1.47 6.94
CA ARG A 214 -5.57 -0.06 7.21
C ARG A 214 -7.07 0.18 7.39
N ALA A 215 -7.92 -0.79 7.03
CA ALA A 215 -9.37 -0.62 7.10
C ALA A 215 -9.90 -0.61 8.54
N ALA A 216 -10.92 0.23 8.80
CA ALA A 216 -11.65 0.28 10.07
C ALA A 216 -12.34 -1.05 10.41
N ARG A 217 -13.04 -1.63 9.44
CA ARG A 217 -13.58 -2.98 9.53
C ARG A 217 -12.50 -3.98 9.12
N PRO A 218 -12.01 -4.85 10.02
CA PRO A 218 -11.06 -5.88 9.66
C PRO A 218 -11.71 -6.90 8.72
N MET A 219 -10.88 -7.60 7.94
CA MET A 219 -11.31 -8.83 7.29
C MET A 219 -11.81 -9.80 8.39
N SER A 220 -12.83 -10.60 8.09
CA SER A 220 -13.37 -11.56 9.08
C SER A 220 -12.21 -12.37 9.70
N PRO A 221 -12.16 -12.52 11.04
CA PRO A 221 -11.03 -13.14 11.75
C PRO A 221 -10.81 -14.62 11.40
N ASP A 222 -11.79 -15.27 10.80
CA ASP A 222 -11.66 -16.65 10.36
C ASP A 222 -10.96 -16.72 8.98
N ARG A 223 -9.66 -17.03 9.02
CA ARG A 223 -8.93 -17.88 8.06
C ARG A 223 -8.18 -17.30 6.85
N TRP A 224 -8.03 -15.99 6.61
CA TRP A 224 -6.99 -15.56 5.65
C TRP A 224 -5.63 -15.41 6.37
N PRO A 225 -4.59 -16.21 6.04
CA PRO A 225 -3.31 -16.14 6.74
C PRO A 225 -2.53 -14.85 6.50
N GLY A 226 -2.97 -14.00 5.55
CA GLY A 226 -2.22 -12.81 5.16
C GLY A 226 -0.85 -13.16 4.55
N PRO A 227 -0.22 -12.29 3.76
CA PRO A 227 1.23 -12.26 3.81
C PRO A 227 1.60 -12.01 5.29
N PRO A 228 2.35 -12.91 5.96
CA PRO A 228 2.58 -12.87 7.40
C PRO A 228 3.28 -11.58 7.73
N HIS A 229 2.56 -10.56 8.25
CA HIS A 229 3.00 -9.17 8.42
C HIS A 229 4.39 -9.00 7.82
N ALA A 230 4.49 -9.07 6.47
CA ALA A 230 5.81 -8.98 5.86
C ALA A 230 6.34 -7.67 6.43
N GLY A 231 7.56 -7.64 6.96
CA GLY A 231 8.07 -6.55 7.80
C GLY A 231 8.04 -5.17 7.14
N TRP A 232 6.84 -4.63 6.96
CA TRP A 232 6.42 -3.31 6.48
C TRP A 232 5.83 -2.52 7.67
N SER A 233 5.95 -3.09 8.88
CA SER A 233 5.67 -2.49 10.19
C SER A 233 6.85 -2.69 11.16
N SER A 234 8.09 -2.78 10.67
CA SER A 234 9.28 -2.85 11.54
C SER A 234 10.51 -2.25 10.85
N ALA A 235 10.53 -0.92 10.79
CA ALA A 235 11.68 -0.02 10.96
C ALA A 235 11.16 1.38 10.64
#